data_AF-A0A352Z4D6-F1
#
_entry.id   AF-A0A352Z4D6-F1
#
_cell.length_a   1.000
_cell.length_b   1.000
_cell.length_c   1.000
_cell.angle_alpha   90.00
_cell.angle_beta   90.00
_cell.angle_gamma   90.00
#
_symmetry.space_group_name_H-M   'P 1'
#
loop_
_entity.id
_entity.type
_entity.pdbx_description
1 polymer ?
#
loop_
_entity_poly.entity_id
_entity_poly.type
_entity_poly.pdbx_seq_one_letter_code
_entity_poly.pdbx_strand_id
1 'polypeptide(L)'
;MRKKCEKCGNFFDARESFHRLCPSCFSQNKLSGTHINISELLLDSYYDKDSHLLKAVFIDIPLKLANIFSNDKPSLGTKQLRDFLGLILKARNKALFKGIDAARPILYKCQADLEYQLKRKVIPDSFSRFMKHHISLAEKNEKLLVSCHSCYVA
;
A
#
# COMPACT_ATOMS: atom_id res chain seq x y z
N MET A 1 22.52 -29.98 1.73
CA MET A 1 22.26 -31.04 0.72
C MET A 1 22.26 -30.39 -0.66
N ARG A 2 23.04 -30.92 -1.61
CA ARG A 2 23.14 -30.30 -2.94
C ARG A 2 21.95 -30.71 -3.79
N LYS A 3 21.19 -29.74 -4.28
CA LYS A 3 19.98 -29.94 -5.10
C LYS A 3 20.05 -29.16 -6.39
N LYS A 4 19.32 -29.61 -7.40
CA LYS A 4 19.13 -28.89 -8.67
C LYS A 4 17.92 -27.97 -8.55
N CYS A 5 18.09 -26.69 -8.91
CA CYS A 5 17.01 -25.72 -8.95
C CYS A 5 16.01 -26.09 -10.06
N GLU A 6 14.73 -26.16 -9.72
CA GLU A 6 13.66 -26.47 -10.69
C GLU A 6 13.49 -25.38 -11.77
N LYS A 7 13.86 -24.12 -11.47
CA LYS A 7 13.68 -22.98 -12.39
C LYS A 7 14.86 -22.76 -13.34
N CYS A 8 16.09 -22.80 -12.85
CA CYS A 8 17.28 -22.46 -13.64
C CYS A 8 18.24 -23.65 -13.88
N GLY A 9 17.96 -24.82 -13.31
CA GLY A 9 18.80 -26.00 -13.46
C GLY A 9 20.14 -25.96 -12.73
N ASN A 10 20.50 -24.85 -12.06
CA ASN A 10 21.74 -24.74 -11.30
C ASN A 10 21.69 -25.56 -10.01
N PHE A 11 22.84 -26.12 -9.63
CA PHE A 11 22.99 -26.80 -8.35
C PHE A 11 23.22 -25.79 -7.21
N PHE A 12 22.53 -25.98 -6.09
CA PHE A 12 22.67 -25.14 -4.90
C PHE A 12 22.62 -25.98 -3.62
N ASP A 13 23.19 -25.45 -2.54
CA ASP A 13 23.12 -26.08 -1.24
C ASP A 13 21.85 -25.67 -0.50
N ALA A 14 20.90 -26.61 -0.42
CA ALA A 14 19.70 -26.42 0.35
C ALA A 14 19.97 -26.71 1.84
N ARG A 15 19.52 -25.79 2.70
CA ARG A 15 19.53 -25.95 4.16
C ARG A 15 18.43 -26.92 4.63
N GLU A 16 17.32 -27.01 3.90
CA GLU A 16 16.17 -27.83 4.26
C GLU A 16 15.63 -28.65 3.07
N SER A 17 14.96 -29.76 3.37
CA SER A 17 14.49 -30.74 2.37
C SER A 17 13.35 -30.25 1.48
N PHE A 18 12.63 -29.19 1.85
CA PHE A 18 11.53 -28.65 1.05
C PHE A 18 11.95 -27.54 0.07
N HIS A 19 13.19 -27.04 0.16
CA HIS A 19 13.67 -26.03 -0.77
C HIS A 19 13.87 -26.62 -2.18
N ARG A 20 13.14 -26.06 -3.16
CA ARG A 20 13.12 -26.47 -4.58
C ARG A 20 13.82 -25.49 -5.53
N LEU A 21 14.00 -24.24 -5.09
CA LEU A 21 14.60 -23.15 -5.86
C LEU A 21 15.92 -22.71 -5.24
N CYS A 22 16.89 -22.35 -6.08
CA CYS A 22 18.13 -21.74 -5.61
C CYS A 22 17.88 -20.32 -5.03
N PRO A 23 18.79 -19.80 -4.19
CA PRO A 23 18.62 -18.49 -3.56
C PRO A 23 18.35 -17.36 -4.54
N SER A 24 18.99 -17.36 -5.71
CA SER A 24 18.80 -16.35 -6.76
C SER A 24 17.44 -16.46 -7.44
N CYS A 25 16.96 -17.67 -7.74
CA CYS A 25 15.62 -17.86 -8.32
C CYS A 25 14.50 -17.61 -7.30
N PHE A 26 14.76 -17.91 -6.02
CA PHE A 26 13.81 -17.64 -4.94
C PHE A 26 13.67 -16.13 -4.69
N SER A 27 14.78 -15.39 -4.66
CA SER A 27 14.75 -13.93 -4.56
C SER A 27 14.16 -13.28 -5.80
N GLN A 28 14.44 -13.80 -6.99
CA GLN A 28 13.78 -13.36 -8.22
C GLN A 28 12.29 -13.68 -8.25
N ASN A 29 11.80 -14.80 -7.69
CA ASN A 29 10.35 -15.04 -7.59
C ASN A 29 9.65 -14.11 -6.59
N LYS A 30 10.38 -13.59 -5.58
CA LYS A 30 9.86 -12.51 -4.74
C LYS A 30 9.84 -11.15 -5.47
N LEU A 31 10.69 -10.98 -6.48
CA LEU A 31 10.87 -9.71 -7.21
C LEU A 31 10.21 -9.68 -8.59
N SER A 32 9.88 -10.83 -9.20
CA SER A 32 9.08 -10.95 -10.43
C SER A 32 7.61 -11.08 -10.00
N GLY A 33 6.83 -10.01 -9.85
CA GLY A 33 6.80 -8.88 -10.76
C GLY A 33 5.98 -9.24 -11.99
N THR A 34 4.68 -9.53 -11.81
CA THR A 34 3.72 -8.88 -12.69
C THR A 34 3.99 -7.38 -12.53
N HIS A 35 4.04 -6.61 -13.61
CA HIS A 35 3.89 -5.16 -13.54
C HIS A 35 2.50 -4.87 -12.98
N ILE A 36 2.32 -5.03 -11.66
CA ILE A 36 1.07 -4.74 -11.00
C ILE A 36 0.99 -3.22 -11.02
N ASN A 37 0.20 -2.72 -11.97
CA ASN A 37 -0.13 -1.32 -12.01
C ASN A 37 -0.82 -0.99 -10.70
N ILE A 38 -0.38 0.07 -10.01
CA ILE A 38 -0.99 0.44 -8.74
C ILE A 38 -2.50 0.59 -8.86
N SER A 39 -2.99 1.06 -10.02
CA SER A 39 -4.43 1.17 -10.33
C SER A 39 -5.21 -0.14 -10.16
N GLU A 40 -4.59 -1.30 -10.38
CA GLU A 40 -5.23 -2.61 -10.17
C GLU A 40 -5.39 -2.98 -8.70
N LEU A 41 -4.65 -2.31 -7.80
CA LEU A 41 -4.70 -2.48 -6.36
C LEU A 41 -5.58 -1.44 -5.66
N LEU A 42 -6.03 -0.42 -6.39
CA LEU A 42 -6.89 0.64 -5.88
C LEU A 42 -8.34 0.19 -5.97
N LEU A 43 -8.83 -0.45 -4.90
CA LEU A 43 -10.22 -0.88 -4.81
C LEU A 43 -11.17 0.32 -4.72
N ASP A 44 -12.30 0.25 -5.42
CA ASP A 44 -13.38 1.24 -5.30
C ASP A 44 -14.20 1.09 -3.99
N SER A 45 -14.14 -0.09 -3.37
CA SER A 45 -14.74 -0.38 -2.07
C SER A 45 -13.89 -1.39 -1.29
N TYR A 46 -13.74 -1.15 0.01
CA TYR A 46 -13.12 -2.11 0.95
C TYR A 46 -14.13 -3.14 1.48
N TYR A 47 -15.41 -2.95 1.16
CA TYR A 47 -16.52 -3.77 1.63
C TYR A 47 -17.11 -4.58 0.48
N ASP A 48 -17.48 -5.81 0.76
CA ASP A 48 -18.30 -6.63 -0.13
C ASP A 48 -19.77 -6.16 -0.14
N LYS A 49 -20.61 -6.88 -0.88
CA LYS A 49 -22.05 -6.57 -1.01
C LYS A 49 -22.80 -6.69 0.33
N ASP A 50 -22.24 -7.45 1.27
CA ASP A 50 -22.81 -7.72 2.59
C ASP A 50 -22.22 -6.79 3.67
N SER A 51 -21.47 -5.75 3.26
CA SER A 51 -20.79 -4.79 4.15
C SER A 51 -19.68 -5.39 5.02
N HIS A 52 -19.11 -6.53 4.64
CA HIS A 52 -17.92 -7.08 5.30
C HIS A 52 -16.64 -6.60 4.63
N LEU A 53 -15.58 -6.43 5.41
CA LEU A 53 -14.27 -6.06 4.87
C LEU A 53 -13.70 -7.19 4.01
N LEU A 54 -13.28 -6.86 2.79
CA LEU A 54 -12.66 -7.81 1.88
C LEU A 54 -11.35 -8.35 2.48
N LYS A 55 -11.21 -9.67 2.57
CA LYS A 55 -10.02 -10.33 3.15
C LYS A 55 -8.71 -9.87 2.50
N ALA A 56 -8.74 -9.57 1.19
CA ALA A 56 -7.60 -9.06 0.43
C ALA A 56 -7.04 -7.73 0.95
N VAL A 57 -7.85 -6.93 1.67
CA VAL A 57 -7.48 -5.63 2.26
C VAL A 57 -6.45 -5.79 3.37
N PHE A 58 -6.41 -6.94 4.04
CA PHE A 58 -5.57 -7.14 5.23
C PHE A 58 -4.21 -7.77 4.95
N ILE A 59 -4.05 -8.52 3.85
CA ILE A 59 -2.84 -9.34 3.64
C ILE A 59 -2.27 -9.13 2.23
N ASP A 60 -3.07 -9.36 1.19
CA ASP A 60 -2.54 -9.41 -0.18
C ASP A 60 -2.27 -8.03 -0.77
N ILE A 61 -3.19 -7.08 -0.59
CA ILE A 61 -3.05 -5.72 -1.14
C ILE A 61 -1.94 -4.93 -0.43
N PRO A 62 -1.85 -4.91 0.91
CA PRO A 62 -0.77 -4.20 1.61
C PRO A 62 0.62 -4.68 1.20
N LEU A 63 0.82 -5.99 1.07
CA LEU A 63 2.12 -6.56 0.69
C LEU A 63 2.52 -6.14 -0.75
N LYS A 64 1.57 -6.15 -1.68
CA LYS A 64 1.81 -5.72 -3.07
C LYS A 64 2.11 -4.22 -3.14
N LEU A 65 1.36 -3.39 -2.40
CA LEU A 65 1.62 -1.95 -2.32
C LEU A 65 2.99 -1.64 -1.68
N ALA A 66 3.35 -2.35 -0.61
CA ALA A 66 4.65 -2.21 0.03
C ALA A 66 5.80 -2.54 -0.95
N ASN A 67 5.66 -3.60 -1.75
CA ASN A 67 6.62 -3.95 -2.79
C ASN A 67 6.70 -2.88 -3.90
N ILE A 68 5.58 -2.26 -4.29
CA ILE A 68 5.61 -1.15 -5.25
C ILE A 68 6.38 0.03 -4.64
N PHE A 69 6.01 0.45 -3.43
CA PHE A 69 6.61 1.61 -2.76
C PHE A 69 8.10 1.43 -2.43
N SER A 70 8.55 0.20 -2.14
CA SER A 70 9.96 -0.07 -1.85
C SER A 70 10.85 0.05 -3.10
N ASN A 71 10.28 -0.18 -4.28
CA ASN A 71 11.00 -0.14 -5.55
C ASN A 71 10.89 1.23 -6.25
N ASP A 72 9.92 2.05 -5.87
CA ASP A 72 9.67 3.33 -6.51
C ASP A 72 10.66 4.43 -6.08
N LYS A 73 10.87 5.42 -6.97
CA LYS A 73 11.75 6.56 -6.71
C LYS A 73 10.99 7.89 -6.86
N PRO A 74 11.22 8.86 -5.97
CA PRO A 74 12.09 8.83 -4.76
C PRO A 74 11.59 7.83 -3.69
N SER A 75 12.49 7.36 -2.83
CA SER A 75 12.14 6.43 -1.75
C SER A 75 11.28 7.12 -0.70
N LEU A 76 10.24 6.45 -0.23
CA LEU A 76 9.48 6.89 0.94
C LEU A 76 10.28 6.68 2.22
N GLY A 77 10.46 7.75 2.99
CA GLY A 77 11.02 7.69 4.33
C GLY A 77 9.95 7.45 5.39
N THR A 78 10.33 6.82 6.50
CA THR A 78 9.42 6.54 7.63
C THR A 78 8.77 7.81 8.20
N LYS A 79 9.49 8.94 8.20
CA LYS A 79 8.93 10.22 8.66
C LYS A 79 7.74 10.64 7.79
N GLN A 80 7.87 10.55 6.47
CA GLN A 80 6.80 10.95 5.54
C GLN A 80 5.56 10.07 5.74
N LEU A 81 5.76 8.76 5.86
CA LEU A 81 4.68 7.81 6.15
C LEU A 81 3.95 8.17 7.46
N ARG A 82 4.70 8.49 8.53
CA ARG A 82 4.11 8.93 9.80
C ARG A 82 3.35 10.25 9.69
N ASP A 83 3.90 11.22 8.95
CA ASP A 83 3.27 12.54 8.77
C ASP A 83 1.93 12.38 8.04
N PHE A 84 1.89 11.61 6.95
CA PHE A 84 0.66 11.32 6.22
C PHE A 84 -0.33 10.50 7.05
N LEU A 85 0.14 9.45 7.73
CA LEU A 85 -0.71 8.66 8.63
C LEU A 85 -1.34 9.54 9.72
N GLY A 86 -0.57 10.47 10.30
CA GLY A 86 -1.07 11.41 11.30
C GLY A 86 -2.19 12.31 10.77
N LEU A 87 -2.07 12.78 9.53
CA LEU A 87 -3.13 13.57 8.87
C LEU A 87 -4.40 12.75 8.64
N ILE A 88 -4.27 11.51 8.16
CA ILE A 88 -5.41 10.60 7.95
C ILE A 88 -6.11 10.27 9.27
N LEU A 89 -5.35 9.96 10.33
CA LEU A 89 -5.89 9.71 11.66
C LEU A 89 -6.63 10.94 12.22
N LYS A 90 -6.08 12.13 12.01
CA LYS A 90 -6.71 13.39 12.42
C LYS A 90 -8.02 13.64 11.66
N ALA A 91 -8.05 13.38 10.36
CA ALA A 91 -9.25 13.48 9.53
C ALA A 91 -10.31 12.47 9.97
N ARG A 92 -9.92 11.21 10.18
CA ARG A 92 -10.80 10.14 10.70
C ARG A 92 -11.42 10.54 12.03
N ASN A 93 -10.60 10.96 12.99
CA ASN A 93 -11.11 11.33 14.31
C ASN A 93 -12.08 12.51 14.22
N LYS A 94 -11.77 13.52 13.39
CA LYS A 94 -12.72 14.62 13.16
C LYS A 94 -14.03 14.14 12.55
N ALA A 95 -13.98 13.27 11.53
CA ALA A 95 -15.18 12.73 10.90
C ALA A 95 -16.03 11.94 11.91
N LEU A 96 -15.40 11.09 12.71
CA LEU A 96 -16.08 10.28 13.72
C LEU A 96 -16.87 11.13 14.73
N PHE A 97 -16.33 12.28 15.14
CA PHE A 97 -16.95 13.12 16.18
C PHE A 97 -17.84 14.25 15.63
N LYS A 98 -17.59 14.72 14.40
CA LYS A 98 -18.20 15.96 13.87
C LYS A 98 -18.71 15.82 12.43
N GLY A 99 -18.72 14.61 11.89
CA GLY A 99 -19.12 14.32 10.51
C GLY A 99 -18.07 14.68 9.46
N ILE A 100 -18.28 14.20 8.23
CA ILE A 100 -17.32 14.33 7.13
C ILE A 100 -16.96 15.78 6.78
N ASP A 101 -17.90 16.73 6.93
CA ASP A 101 -17.68 18.14 6.62
C ASP A 101 -16.56 18.75 7.48
N ALA A 102 -16.44 18.32 8.75
CA ALA A 102 -15.38 18.78 9.64
C ALA A 102 -14.00 18.20 9.27
N ALA A 103 -13.97 17.07 8.56
CA ALA A 103 -12.76 16.40 8.09
C ALA A 103 -12.29 16.87 6.70
N ARG A 104 -13.20 17.31 5.81
CA ARG A 104 -12.87 17.80 4.45
C ARG A 104 -11.72 18.82 4.41
N PRO A 105 -11.65 19.85 5.27
CA PRO A 105 -10.51 20.78 5.24
C PRO A 105 -9.15 20.11 5.51
N ILE A 106 -9.12 19.03 6.29
CA ILE A 106 -7.90 18.25 6.55
C ILE A 106 -7.53 17.42 5.31
N LEU A 107 -8.53 16.82 4.66
CA LEU A 107 -8.34 16.05 3.44
C LEU A 107 -7.83 16.93 2.29
N TYR A 108 -8.40 18.12 2.09
CA TYR A 108 -7.91 19.10 1.11
C TYR A 108 -6.48 19.55 1.40
N LYS A 109 -6.13 19.79 2.67
CA LYS A 109 -4.76 20.08 3.04
C LYS A 109 -3.83 18.91 2.70
N CYS A 110 -4.24 17.68 3.01
CA CYS A 110 -3.45 16.49 2.68
C CYS A 110 -3.21 16.36 1.17
N GLN A 111 -4.23 16.64 0.35
CA GLN A 111 -4.11 16.63 -1.10
C GLN A 111 -3.15 17.70 -1.62
N ALA A 112 -3.23 18.93 -1.08
CA ALA A 112 -2.31 20.01 -1.43
C ALA A 112 -0.85 19.66 -1.04
N ASP A 113 -0.64 19.09 0.15
CA ASP A 113 0.67 18.65 0.63
C ASP A 113 1.24 17.53 -0.26
N LEU A 114 0.41 16.59 -0.72
CA LEU A 114 0.80 15.53 -1.66
C LEU A 114 1.26 16.11 -3.00
N GLU A 115 0.50 17.04 -3.57
CA GLU A 115 0.84 17.66 -4.85
C GLU A 115 2.14 18.46 -4.78
N TYR A 116 2.32 19.19 -3.68
CA TYR A 116 3.55 19.92 -3.42
C TYR A 116 4.77 18.98 -3.30
N GLN A 117 4.65 17.90 -2.52
CA GLN A 117 5.74 16.93 -2.34
C GLN A 117 6.02 16.14 -3.63
N LEU A 118 5.00 15.81 -4.42
CA LEU A 118 5.17 15.16 -5.72
C LEU A 118 5.93 16.09 -6.68
N LYS A 119 5.53 17.36 -6.78
CA LYS A 119 6.19 18.36 -7.64
C LYS A 119 7.66 18.56 -7.27
N ARG A 120 7.99 18.49 -5.98
CA ARG A 120 9.37 18.56 -5.47
C ARG A 120 10.15 17.26 -5.61
N LYS A 121 9.56 16.20 -6.16
CA LYS A 121 10.15 14.85 -6.25
C LYS A 121 10.61 14.35 -4.88
N VAL A 122 9.79 14.60 -3.85
CA VAL A 122 10.00 14.18 -2.46
C VAL A 122 9.28 12.86 -2.16
N ILE A 123 8.19 12.57 -2.85
CA ILE A 123 7.44 11.31 -2.80
C ILE A 123 7.32 10.69 -4.20
N PRO A 124 7.18 9.36 -4.29
CA PRO A 124 6.98 8.68 -5.56
C PRO A 124 5.55 8.87 -6.11
N ASP A 125 5.40 8.76 -7.43
CA ASP A 125 4.11 8.92 -8.11
C ASP A 125 3.11 7.85 -7.68
N SER A 126 3.56 6.60 -7.51
CA SER A 126 2.73 5.50 -6.99
C SER A 126 2.07 5.87 -5.67
N PHE A 127 2.82 6.42 -4.71
CA PHE A 127 2.30 6.83 -3.42
C PHE A 127 1.30 8.00 -3.54
N SER A 128 1.58 8.97 -4.41
CA SER A 128 0.65 10.07 -4.66
C SER A 128 -0.69 9.56 -5.22
N ARG A 129 -0.65 8.64 -6.20
CA ARG A 129 -1.87 8.02 -6.75
C ARG A 129 -2.65 7.24 -5.70
N PHE A 130 -1.96 6.43 -4.90
CA PHE A 130 -2.56 5.70 -3.79
C PHE A 130 -3.29 6.63 -2.84
N MET A 131 -2.61 7.67 -2.36
CA MET A 131 -3.18 8.61 -1.40
C MET A 131 -4.36 9.38 -1.98
N LYS A 132 -4.23 9.89 -3.22
CA LYS A 132 -5.31 10.64 -3.88
C LYS A 132 -6.57 9.79 -4.06
N HIS A 133 -6.41 8.52 -4.43
CA HIS A 133 -7.53 7.58 -4.52
C HIS A 133 -8.24 7.41 -3.18
N HIS A 134 -7.48 7.16 -2.11
CA HIS A 134 -8.05 6.94 -0.78
C HIS A 134 -8.69 8.22 -0.20
N ILE A 135 -8.14 9.40 -0.49
CA ILE A 135 -8.75 10.69 -0.14
C ILE A 135 -10.09 10.86 -0.87
N SER A 136 -10.14 10.57 -2.18
CA SER A 136 -11.38 10.67 -2.96
C SER A 136 -12.46 9.70 -2.46
N LEU A 137 -12.09 8.49 -2.03
CA LEU A 137 -13.02 7.56 -1.39
C LEU A 137 -13.49 8.10 -0.03
N ALA A 138 -12.58 8.61 0.79
CA ALA A 138 -12.88 9.16 2.11
C ALA A 138 -13.86 10.34 2.06
N GLU A 139 -13.79 11.19 1.03
CA GLU A 139 -14.70 12.33 0.86
C GLU A 139 -16.16 11.93 0.61
N LYS A 140 -16.39 10.72 0.08
CA LYS A 140 -17.74 10.23 -0.26
C LYS A 140 -18.48 9.69 0.96
N ASN A 141 -17.78 9.12 1.95
CA ASN A 141 -18.42 8.47 3.09
C ASN A 141 -17.47 8.37 4.29
N GLU A 142 -17.95 8.75 5.48
CA GLU A 142 -17.22 8.68 6.74
C GLU A 142 -16.79 7.24 7.10
N LYS A 143 -17.56 6.23 6.69
CA LYS A 143 -17.20 4.80 6.88
C LYS A 143 -15.94 4.39 6.12
N LEU A 144 -15.59 5.11 5.05
CA LEU A 144 -14.40 4.83 4.24
C LEU A 144 -13.12 5.43 4.84
N LEU A 145 -13.24 6.38 5.79
CA LEU A 145 -12.12 6.85 6.62
C LEU A 145 -11.68 5.82 7.66
N VAL A 146 -12.62 4.97 8.11
CA VAL A 146 -12.33 3.88 9.06
C VAL A 146 -11.54 2.76 8.38
N SER A 147 -11.89 2.37 7.16
CA SER A 147 -11.15 1.36 6.39
C SER A 147 -9.75 1.84 5.98
N CYS A 148 -9.59 3.14 5.72
CA CYS A 148 -8.28 3.73 5.43
C CYS A 148 -7.29 3.51 6.58
N HIS A 149 -7.73 3.58 7.85
CA HIS A 149 -6.90 3.29 9.02
C HIS A 149 -6.42 1.82 9.06
N SER A 150 -7.28 0.87 8.72
CA SER A 150 -6.93 -0.56 8.71
C SER A 150 -5.83 -0.90 7.70
N CYS A 151 -5.72 -0.16 6.60
CA CYS A 151 -4.63 -0.31 5.62
C CYS A 151 -3.25 0.14 6.12
N TYR A 152 -3.17 0.92 7.21
CA TYR A 152 -1.90 1.43 7.75
C TYR A 152 -1.40 0.68 9.00
N VAL A 153 -2.20 -0.23 9.56
CA VAL A 153 -1.89 -0.94 10.82
C VAL A 153 -1.53 -2.41 10.57
N ALA A 154 -1.60 -2.89 9.33
CA ALA A 154 -1.16 -4.23 8.93
C ALA A 154 0.34 -4.27 8.60
#